data_AF-A0A370HN76-F1
#
_entry.id   AF-A0A370HN76-F1
#
_cell.length_a   1.000
_cell.length_b   1.000
_cell.length_c   1.000
_cell.angle_alpha   90.00
_cell.angle_beta   90.00
_cell.angle_gamma   90.00
#
_symmetry.space_group_name_H-M   'P 1'
#
loop_
_entity.id
_entity.type
_entity.pdbx_description
1 polymer ?
#
loop_
_entity_poly.entity_id
_entity_poly.type
_entity_poly.pdbx_seq_one_letter_code
_entity_poly.pdbx_strand_id
1 'polypeptide(L)'
;MKAAVFALNFITIGILGVTAVQAQQPAGSAGKAADAKKPLTEWTCADFMGADDTFRPKLVYWATAYSKAGKPEAAIVDVRGTESVVPIVAEECRKTPQETFLQKLDAAWKSFEKKL
;
A
#
# COMPACT_ATOMS: atom_id res chain seq x y z
N MET A 1 -10.17 14.83 -28.35
CA MET A 1 -10.70 16.21 -28.19
C MET A 1 -9.95 16.81 -26.99
N LYS A 2 -8.89 17.63 -27.22
CA LYS A 2 -8.82 19.09 -26.94
C LYS A 2 -9.51 19.46 -25.60
N ALA A 3 -8.92 20.12 -24.60
CA ALA A 3 -7.91 21.18 -24.51
C ALA A 3 -7.30 21.12 -23.08
N ALA A 4 -6.25 21.83 -22.65
CA ALA A 4 -5.86 23.18 -22.97
C ALA A 4 -4.36 23.41 -22.75
N VAL A 5 -3.82 24.18 -23.67
CA VAL A 5 -2.47 24.74 -23.75
C VAL A 5 -2.33 25.77 -22.63
N PHE A 6 -1.37 25.58 -21.72
CA PHE A 6 -0.95 26.65 -20.79
C PHE A 6 0.08 27.52 -21.50
N ALA A 7 -0.27 28.79 -21.64
CA ALA A 7 0.52 29.82 -22.30
C ALA A 7 1.92 29.93 -21.68
N LEU A 8 2.95 29.66 -22.49
CA LEU A 8 4.33 30.02 -22.20
C LEU A 8 4.53 31.48 -22.60
N ASN A 9 4.56 32.37 -21.60
CA ASN A 9 5.16 33.69 -21.77
C ASN A 9 6.68 33.51 -21.82
N PHE A 10 7.26 33.86 -22.97
CA PHE A 10 8.68 34.05 -23.15
C PHE A 10 9.15 35.25 -22.31
N ILE A 11 10.02 35.02 -21.33
CA ILE A 11 10.95 36.03 -20.83
C ILE A 11 12.34 35.41 -20.83
N THR A 12 13.16 35.91 -21.74
CA THR A 12 14.61 35.72 -21.82
C THR A 12 15.29 36.37 -20.62
N ILE A 13 16.32 35.72 -20.07
CA ILE A 13 17.66 36.26 -19.72
C ILE A 13 18.41 35.12 -19.02
N GLY A 14 19.56 34.76 -19.57
CA GLY A 14 20.41 33.71 -19.05
C GLY A 14 21.09 34.10 -17.73
N ILE A 15 21.17 33.14 -16.82
CA ILE A 15 22.14 33.11 -15.74
C ILE A 15 22.74 31.69 -15.73
N LEU A 16 24.01 31.60 -16.10
CA LEU A 16 24.88 30.46 -15.79
C LEU A 16 25.15 30.52 -14.27
N GLY A 17 24.68 29.53 -13.51
CA GLY A 17 25.09 29.40 -12.10
C GLY A 17 24.11 28.68 -11.19
N VAL A 18 24.21 27.35 -11.15
CA VAL A 18 23.83 26.45 -10.04
C VAL A 18 22.50 26.76 -9.33
N THR A 19 21.38 26.30 -9.90
CA THR A 19 20.20 26.00 -9.09
C THR A 19 20.29 24.56 -8.65
N ALA A 20 20.39 24.35 -7.34
CA ALA A 20 20.25 23.04 -6.71
C ALA A 20 19.07 22.29 -7.32
N VAL A 21 19.30 21.04 -7.73
CA VAL A 21 18.23 20.10 -8.04
C VAL A 21 17.45 19.90 -6.74
N GLN A 22 16.39 20.67 -6.55
CA GLN A 22 15.37 20.32 -5.58
C GLN A 22 14.75 19.04 -6.10
N ALA A 23 15.15 17.93 -5.50
CA ALA A 23 14.40 16.70 -5.59
C ALA A 23 12.97 17.02 -5.15
N GLN A 24 12.03 17.14 -6.10
CA GLN A 24 10.62 16.95 -5.81
C GLN A 24 10.47 15.48 -5.37
N GLN A 25 10.80 15.23 -4.12
CA GLN A 25 10.28 14.08 -3.41
C GLN A 25 8.76 14.31 -3.39
N PRO A 26 7.93 13.40 -3.95
CA PRO A 26 6.52 13.45 -3.65
C PRO A 26 6.44 13.41 -2.12
N ALA A 27 5.80 14.42 -1.53
CA ALA A 27 5.44 14.38 -0.13
C ALA A 27 4.70 13.05 0.06
N GLY A 28 5.38 12.07 0.66
CA GLY A 28 4.72 10.89 1.13
C GLY A 28 3.64 11.42 2.04
N SER A 29 2.38 11.24 1.62
CA SER A 29 1.23 11.47 2.46
C SER A 29 1.59 10.81 3.78
N ALA A 30 1.85 11.59 4.83
CA ALA A 30 2.12 11.04 6.14
C ALA A 30 0.85 10.28 6.49
N GLY A 31 0.87 8.98 6.22
CA GLY A 31 -0.27 8.11 6.39
C GLY A 31 -0.68 8.26 7.83
N LYS A 32 -1.92 8.67 8.05
CA LYS A 32 -2.46 8.73 9.40
C LYS A 32 -2.32 7.31 9.92
N ALA A 33 -1.40 7.08 10.86
CA ALA A 33 -1.16 5.76 11.42
C ALA A 33 -2.52 5.17 11.72
N ALA A 34 -2.84 4.04 11.06
CA ALA A 34 -4.10 3.35 11.27
C ALA A 34 -4.34 3.28 12.77
N ASP A 35 -5.56 3.58 13.23
CA ASP A 35 -5.89 3.64 14.66
C ASP A 35 -5.56 2.28 15.29
N ALA A 36 -4.32 2.12 15.75
CA ALA A 36 -3.71 0.82 16.08
C ALA A 36 -4.30 0.22 17.36
N LYS A 37 -5.34 0.87 17.91
CA LYS A 37 -6.13 0.42 19.04
C LYS A 37 -7.31 -0.45 18.62
N LYS A 38 -7.69 -0.46 17.34
CA LYS A 38 -8.77 -1.31 16.83
C LYS A 38 -8.29 -2.75 16.67
N PRO A 39 -9.04 -3.76 17.14
CA PRO A 39 -8.71 -5.17 16.89
C PRO A 39 -8.64 -5.47 15.39
N LEU A 40 -7.65 -6.26 14.96
CA LEU A 40 -7.45 -6.61 13.54
C LEU A 40 -8.70 -7.22 12.89
N THR A 41 -9.47 -7.98 13.65
CA THR A 41 -10.73 -8.61 13.21
C THR A 41 -11.80 -7.60 12.82
N GLU A 42 -11.67 -6.34 13.24
CA GLU A 42 -12.59 -5.27 12.90
C GLU A 42 -12.02 -4.35 11.81
N TRP A 43 -10.75 -4.50 11.42
CA TRP A 43 -10.13 -3.62 10.43
C TRP A 43 -10.81 -3.73 9.07
N THR A 44 -11.14 -2.58 8.53
CA THR A 44 -11.56 -2.42 7.15
C THR A 44 -10.36 -2.24 6.22
N CYS A 45 -10.58 -2.34 4.92
CA CYS A 45 -9.59 -1.99 3.93
C CYS A 45 -9.18 -0.51 3.99
N ALA A 46 -10.07 0.39 4.43
CA ALA A 46 -9.71 1.78 4.69
C ALA A 46 -8.71 1.90 5.86
N ASP A 47 -8.89 1.12 6.93
CA ASP A 47 -7.96 1.08 8.05
C ASP A 47 -6.57 0.61 7.59
N PHE A 48 -6.51 -0.47 6.78
CA PHE A 48 -5.26 -0.96 6.20
C PHE A 48 -4.60 0.04 5.24
N MET A 49 -5.38 0.66 4.35
CA MET A 49 -4.88 1.64 3.37
C MET A 49 -4.52 2.98 4.00
N GLY A 50 -5.03 3.29 5.19
CA GLY A 50 -4.62 4.46 5.97
C GLY A 50 -3.24 4.32 6.61
N ALA A 51 -2.79 3.08 6.85
CA ALA A 51 -1.45 2.82 7.36
C ALA A 51 -0.37 3.30 6.39
N ASP A 52 0.75 3.77 6.94
CA ASP A 52 1.91 4.18 6.17
C ASP A 52 2.39 3.04 5.25
N ASP A 53 2.78 3.41 4.04
CA ASP A 53 3.20 2.49 2.99
C ASP A 53 4.35 1.58 3.39
N THR A 54 5.26 2.05 4.25
CA THR A 54 6.38 1.25 4.76
C THR A 54 5.97 0.26 5.87
N PHE A 55 4.81 0.48 6.50
CA PHE A 55 4.22 -0.41 7.49
C PHE A 55 3.22 -1.39 6.89
N ARG A 56 2.58 -1.07 5.74
CA ARG A 56 1.62 -1.96 5.07
C ARG A 56 2.13 -3.39 4.85
N PRO A 57 3.36 -3.63 4.33
CA PRO A 57 3.88 -4.99 4.21
C PRO A 57 3.96 -5.70 5.57
N LYS A 58 4.47 -5.03 6.61
CA LYS A 58 4.60 -5.59 7.96
C LYS A 58 3.25 -5.97 8.56
N LEU A 59 2.20 -5.18 8.30
CA LEU A 59 0.83 -5.51 8.69
C LEU A 59 0.32 -6.76 7.98
N VAL A 60 0.64 -6.94 6.68
CA VAL A 60 0.27 -8.15 5.93
C VAL A 60 0.99 -9.39 6.49
N TYR A 61 2.27 -9.28 6.86
CA TYR A 61 2.98 -10.38 7.54
C TYR A 61 2.30 -10.77 8.84
N TRP A 62 2.04 -9.79 9.70
CA TRP A 62 1.43 -10.05 11.01
C TRP A 62 0.01 -10.61 10.87
N ALA A 63 -0.80 -10.04 9.97
CA ALA A 63 -2.15 -10.50 9.70
C ALA A 63 -2.17 -11.91 9.10
N THR A 64 -1.22 -12.24 8.23
CA THR A 64 -1.07 -13.60 7.67
C THR A 64 -0.76 -14.60 8.78
N ALA A 65 0.19 -14.29 9.66
CA ALA A 65 0.53 -15.14 10.80
C ALA A 65 -0.67 -15.31 11.74
N TYR A 66 -1.39 -14.21 12.02
CA TYR A 66 -2.61 -14.22 12.81
C TYR A 66 -3.70 -15.13 12.21
N SER A 67 -3.97 -15.00 10.90
CA SER A 67 -4.96 -15.82 10.19
C SER A 67 -4.62 -17.31 10.12
N LYS A 68 -3.32 -17.65 10.24
CA LYS A 68 -2.84 -19.04 10.24
C LYS A 68 -2.66 -19.62 11.66
N ALA A 69 -2.90 -18.83 12.71
CA ALA A 69 -2.65 -19.22 14.09
C ALA A 69 -3.28 -20.59 14.43
N GLY A 70 -2.52 -21.44 15.11
CA GLY A 70 -2.93 -22.80 15.48
C GLY A 70 -2.82 -23.84 14.37
N LYS A 71 -2.37 -23.48 13.16
CA LYS A 71 -2.14 -24.41 12.05
C LYS A 71 -0.65 -24.63 11.78
N PRO A 72 -0.24 -25.78 11.21
CA PRO A 72 1.16 -26.05 10.88
C PRO A 72 1.80 -24.99 9.97
N GLU A 73 1.01 -24.38 9.07
CA GLU A 73 1.48 -23.35 8.14
C GLU A 73 1.91 -22.06 8.85
N ALA A 74 1.48 -21.82 10.09
CA ALA A 74 1.95 -20.68 10.88
C ALA A 74 3.42 -20.80 11.32
N ALA A 75 4.00 -22.01 11.27
CA ALA A 75 5.43 -22.21 11.55
C ALA A 75 6.33 -21.83 10.37
N ILE A 76 5.75 -21.53 9.20
CA ILE A 76 6.47 -21.22 7.96
C ILE A 76 6.44 -19.71 7.73
N VAL A 77 7.63 -19.09 7.69
CA VAL A 77 7.78 -17.70 7.27
C VAL A 77 7.97 -17.67 5.75
N ASP A 78 6.86 -17.57 5.02
CA ASP A 78 6.87 -17.46 3.55
C ASP A 78 7.04 -16.01 3.09
N VAL A 79 8.28 -15.52 3.15
CA VAL A 79 8.63 -14.15 2.74
C VAL A 79 8.20 -13.89 1.29
N ARG A 80 8.53 -14.78 0.35
CA ARG A 80 8.25 -14.53 -1.06
C ARG A 80 6.77 -14.57 -1.39
N GLY A 81 6.01 -15.50 -0.81
CA GLY A 81 4.56 -15.53 -0.96
C GLY A 81 3.92 -14.29 -0.37
N THR A 82 4.31 -13.89 0.83
CA THR A 82 3.78 -12.68 1.46
C THR A 82 4.10 -11.42 0.64
N GLU A 83 5.35 -11.22 0.19
CA GLU A 83 5.71 -10.09 -0.68
C GLU A 83 4.89 -10.07 -1.98
N SER A 84 4.53 -11.24 -2.52
CA SER A 84 3.69 -11.34 -3.72
C SER A 84 2.22 -11.02 -3.43
N VAL A 85 1.74 -11.32 -2.24
CA VAL A 85 0.35 -11.06 -1.80
C VAL A 85 0.12 -9.60 -1.41
N VAL A 86 1.13 -8.91 -0.87
CA VAL A 86 1.06 -7.49 -0.49
C VAL A 86 0.45 -6.59 -1.57
N PRO A 87 0.95 -6.58 -2.83
CA PRO A 87 0.36 -5.73 -3.87
C PRO A 87 -1.05 -6.17 -4.27
N ILE A 88 -1.38 -7.46 -4.17
CA ILE A 88 -2.73 -7.98 -4.50
C ILE A 88 -3.75 -7.48 -3.47
N VAL A 89 -3.48 -7.64 -2.17
CA VAL A 89 -4.40 -7.20 -1.12
C VAL A 89 -4.53 -5.67 -1.09
N ALA A 90 -3.45 -4.93 -1.36
CA ALA A 90 -3.50 -3.48 -1.47
C ALA A 90 -4.37 -3.01 -2.64
N GLU A 91 -4.29 -3.69 -3.79
CA GLU A 91 -5.12 -3.37 -4.95
C GLU A 91 -6.60 -3.66 -4.69
N GLU A 92 -6.91 -4.81 -4.10
CA GLU A 92 -8.27 -5.18 -3.72
C GLU A 92 -8.85 -4.24 -2.66
N CYS A 93 -8.07 -3.90 -1.64
CA CYS A 93 -8.52 -2.99 -0.60
C CYS A 93 -8.75 -1.57 -1.11
N ARG A 94 -7.97 -1.10 -2.09
CA ARG A 94 -8.23 0.19 -2.74
C ARG A 94 -9.59 0.24 -3.45
N LYS A 95 -10.05 -0.88 -4.04
CA LYS A 95 -11.36 -0.97 -4.71
C LYS A 95 -12.52 -1.05 -3.73
N THR A 96 -12.27 -1.54 -2.52
CA THR A 96 -13.32 -1.94 -1.58
C THR A 96 -13.02 -1.45 -0.16
N PRO A 97 -12.94 -0.12 0.07
CA PRO A 97 -12.47 0.45 1.33
C PRO A 97 -13.32 0.04 2.56
N GLN A 98 -14.59 -0.27 2.35
CA GLN A 98 -15.54 -0.63 3.41
C GLN A 98 -15.45 -2.12 3.82
N GLU A 99 -14.82 -2.97 3.00
CA GLU A 99 -14.73 -4.42 3.24
C GLU A 99 -13.71 -4.74 4.33
N THR A 100 -13.85 -5.91 4.95
CA THR A 100 -12.93 -6.37 5.98
C THR A 100 -11.55 -6.68 5.41
N PHE A 101 -10.49 -6.16 6.04
CA PHE A 101 -9.11 -6.37 5.59
C PHE A 101 -8.73 -7.86 5.57
N LEU A 102 -9.02 -8.62 6.64
CA LEU A 102 -8.68 -10.04 6.71
C LEU A 102 -9.38 -10.89 5.64
N GLN A 103 -10.60 -10.53 5.27
CA GLN A 103 -11.33 -11.19 4.18
C GLN A 103 -10.62 -10.96 2.84
N LYS A 104 -10.16 -9.74 2.57
CA LYS A 104 -9.38 -9.44 1.35
C LYS A 104 -8.01 -10.07 1.36
N LEU A 105 -7.36 -10.17 2.51
CA LEU A 105 -6.10 -10.86 2.67
C LEU A 105 -6.24 -12.36 2.36
N ASP A 106 -7.24 -13.03 2.91
CA ASP A 106 -7.53 -14.44 2.63
C ASP A 106 -7.84 -14.68 1.14
N ALA A 107 -8.63 -13.80 0.52
CA ALA A 107 -8.91 -13.87 -0.90
C ALA A 107 -7.65 -13.67 -1.77
N ALA A 108 -6.76 -12.76 -1.35
CA ALA A 108 -5.49 -12.52 -2.04
C ALA A 108 -4.56 -13.74 -1.97
N TRP A 109 -4.46 -14.40 -0.80
CA TRP A 109 -3.74 -15.66 -0.66
C TRP A 109 -4.32 -16.77 -1.55
N LYS A 110 -5.64 -16.96 -1.53
CA LYS A 110 -6.31 -17.94 -2.43
C LYS A 110 -6.08 -17.63 -3.91
N SER A 111 -6.02 -16.36 -4.29
CA SER A 111 -5.73 -15.94 -5.67
C SER A 111 -4.28 -16.23 -6.06
N PHE A 112 -3.33 -15.98 -5.14
CA PHE A 112 -1.92 -16.25 -5.33
C PHE A 112 -1.65 -17.75 -5.45
N GLU A 113 -2.19 -18.56 -4.53
CA GLU A 113 -2.02 -20.02 -4.52
C GLU A 113 -2.58 -20.69 -5.77
N LYS A 114 -3.69 -20.19 -6.33
CA LYS A 114 -4.24 -20.70 -7.61
C LYS A 114 -3.37 -20.41 -8.83
N LYS A 115 -2.41 -19.49 -8.72
CA LYS A 115 -1.48 -19.12 -9.80
C LYS A 115 -0.12 -19.82 -9.69
N LEU A 116 0.11 -20.54 -8.58
CA LEU A 116 1.25 -21.42 -8.38
C LEU A 116 0.96 -22.79 -9.02
#